data_AF-A0A817L9Y8-F1
#
_entry.id   AF-A0A817L9Y8-F1
#
_cell.length_a   1.000
_cell.length_b   1.000
_cell.length_c   1.000
_cell.angle_alpha   90.00
_cell.angle_beta   90.00
_cell.angle_gamma   90.00
#
_symmetry.space_group_name_H-M   'P 1'
#
loop_
_entity.id
_entity.type
_entity.pdbx_description
1 polymer ?
#
loop_
_entity_poly.entity_id
_entity_poly.type
_entity_poly.pdbx_seq_one_letter_code
_entity_poly.pdbx_strand_id
1 'polypeptide(L)'
;QTSEAISATIVNVESIDDDEQKLDLIDDNWSIDIDTNVPTTNEVELIMDLLKKRRILATLSKKSSIVSNFIRTNQLLIKVNKTLNNDCKSRWNSTYILLDAFIDLKPVMMKLFNEKRTLSLSQVQLDKLAMIELNNQDWDFYPHYIMY
;
A
#
# COMPACT_ATOMS: atom_id res chain seq x y z
N GLN A 1 -53.64 -79.24 3.02
CA GLN A 1 -52.38 -79.81 2.49
C GLN A 1 -52.05 -79.02 1.24
N THR A 2 -51.19 -78.02 1.35
CA THR A 2 -50.73 -77.18 0.24
C THR A 2 -49.22 -77.25 0.21
N SER A 3 -48.72 -77.69 -0.94
CA SER A 3 -47.34 -78.01 -1.26
C SER A 3 -46.44 -76.79 -1.27
N GLU A 4 -45.23 -76.98 -0.76
CA GLU A 4 -44.06 -76.13 -0.98
C GLU A 4 -43.72 -76.03 -2.48
N ALA A 5 -43.23 -74.87 -2.88
CA ALA A 5 -42.21 -74.72 -3.93
C ALA A 5 -41.51 -73.36 -3.74
N ILE A 6 -40.41 -73.39 -3.00
CA ILE A 6 -39.41 -72.32 -2.95
C ILE A 6 -38.54 -72.48 -4.19
N SER A 7 -38.56 -71.51 -5.11
CA SER A 7 -37.61 -71.45 -6.23
C SER A 7 -36.87 -70.14 -6.17
N ALA A 8 -35.58 -70.24 -5.85
CA ALA A 8 -34.62 -69.16 -5.80
C ALA A 8 -34.29 -68.67 -7.21
N THR A 9 -34.26 -67.36 -7.42
CA THR A 9 -33.56 -66.75 -8.56
C THR A 9 -32.92 -65.42 -8.13
N ILE A 10 -31.64 -65.55 -7.80
CA ILE A 10 -30.49 -64.69 -8.12
C ILE A 10 -30.72 -63.18 -8.10
N VAL A 11 -30.11 -62.58 -7.08
CA VAL A 11 -29.81 -61.15 -6.95
C VAL A 11 -28.86 -60.75 -8.09
N ASN A 12 -29.32 -59.87 -8.99
CA ASN A 12 -28.43 -59.18 -9.91
C ASN A 12 -27.93 -57.92 -9.19
N VAL A 13 -26.82 -58.05 -8.46
CA VAL A 13 -26.05 -56.91 -7.97
C VAL A 13 -25.24 -56.41 -9.16
N GLU A 14 -25.76 -55.44 -9.89
CA GLU A 14 -24.90 -54.61 -10.73
C GLU A 14 -23.97 -53.84 -9.79
N SER A 15 -22.69 -54.20 -9.85
CA SER A 15 -21.59 -53.47 -9.24
C SER A 15 -21.56 -52.08 -9.86
N ILE A 16 -22.06 -51.09 -9.11
CA ILE A 16 -21.75 -49.70 -9.37
C ILE A 16 -20.28 -49.55 -9.01
N ASP A 17 -19.46 -49.30 -10.02
CA ASP A 17 -18.05 -48.99 -9.86
C ASP A 17 -17.92 -47.77 -8.94
N ASP A 18 -17.55 -48.01 -7.68
CA ASP A 18 -17.04 -47.00 -6.74
C ASP A 18 -15.64 -46.57 -7.19
N ASP A 19 -15.54 -46.01 -8.41
CA ASP A 19 -14.49 -45.07 -8.74
C ASP A 19 -14.86 -43.74 -8.04
N GLU A 20 -14.68 -43.76 -6.72
CA GLU A 20 -14.65 -42.59 -5.86
C GLU A 20 -13.50 -41.72 -6.37
N GLN A 21 -13.81 -40.89 -7.37
CA GLN A 21 -12.99 -39.77 -7.78
C GLN A 21 -12.83 -38.92 -6.53
N LYS A 22 -11.71 -39.16 -5.84
CA LYS A 22 -11.15 -38.26 -4.86
C LYS A 22 -10.81 -36.98 -5.63
N LEU A 23 -11.82 -36.16 -5.86
CA LEU A 23 -11.65 -34.75 -6.14
C LEU A 23 -10.81 -34.29 -4.95
N ASP A 24 -9.53 -34.06 -5.21
CA ASP A 24 -8.71 -33.21 -4.36
C ASP A 24 -9.46 -31.88 -4.33
N LEU A 25 -10.35 -31.73 -3.34
CA LEU A 25 -10.96 -30.49 -2.97
C LEU A 25 -9.78 -29.61 -2.60
N ILE A 26 -9.36 -28.79 -3.55
CA ILE A 26 -8.47 -27.68 -3.32
C ILE A 26 -9.22 -26.79 -2.34
N ASP A 27 -8.99 -27.03 -1.05
CA ASP A 27 -9.56 -26.25 0.03
C ASP A 27 -8.90 -24.88 -0.04
N ASP A 28 -9.71 -23.88 -0.37
CA ASP A 28 -9.25 -22.53 -0.62
C ASP A 28 -8.93 -21.92 0.75
N ASN A 29 -7.66 -22.06 1.15
CA ASN A 29 -7.20 -21.84 2.52
C ASN A 29 -6.99 -20.34 2.84
N TRP A 30 -8.02 -19.53 2.54
CA TRP A 30 -8.06 -18.07 2.75
C TRP A 30 -7.78 -17.69 4.21
N SER A 31 -7.95 -18.61 5.15
CA SER A 31 -7.75 -18.40 6.58
C SER A 31 -6.29 -18.45 7.03
N ILE A 32 -5.35 -18.95 6.20
CA ILE A 32 -3.94 -19.10 6.59
C ILE A 32 -3.09 -17.90 6.16
N ASP A 33 -3.39 -17.30 5.00
CA ASP A 33 -2.55 -16.26 4.39
C ASP A 33 -3.19 -14.87 4.30
N ILE A 34 -4.45 -14.70 4.73
CA ILE A 34 -5.12 -13.39 4.70
C ILE A 34 -5.01 -12.72 6.06
N ASP A 35 -4.28 -11.61 6.09
CA ASP A 35 -4.29 -10.73 7.24
C ASP A 35 -5.70 -10.14 7.43
N THR A 36 -6.36 -10.53 8.52
CA THR A 36 -7.70 -10.04 8.87
C THR A 36 -7.67 -8.65 9.51
N ASN A 37 -6.49 -8.04 9.68
CA ASN A 37 -6.35 -6.67 10.15
C ASN A 37 -6.77 -5.69 9.05
N VAL A 38 -8.08 -5.56 8.85
CA VAL A 38 -8.66 -4.54 7.98
C VAL A 38 -8.33 -3.17 8.58
N PRO A 39 -7.72 -2.25 7.81
CA PRO A 39 -7.48 -0.90 8.26
C PRO A 39 -8.78 -0.25 8.73
N THR A 40 -8.73 0.37 9.91
CA THR A 40 -9.78 1.23 10.43
C THR A 40 -9.99 2.44 9.50
N THR A 41 -11.20 2.99 9.50
CA THR A 41 -11.53 4.20 8.71
C THR A 41 -10.56 5.35 8.97
N ASN A 42 -10.11 5.51 10.21
CA ASN A 42 -9.15 6.55 10.60
C ASN A 42 -7.78 6.37 9.93
N GLU A 43 -7.28 5.13 9.82
CA GLU A 43 -5.98 4.85 9.17
C GLU A 43 -6.04 5.14 7.66
N VAL A 44 -7.16 4.81 7.01
CA VAL A 44 -7.37 5.12 5.59
C VAL A 44 -7.38 6.63 5.34
N GLU A 45 -8.08 7.39 6.20
CA GLU A 45 -8.12 8.85 6.11
C GLU A 45 -6.72 9.47 6.28
N LEU A 46 -5.94 8.97 7.25
CA LEU A 46 -4.55 9.40 7.46
C LEU A 46 -3.68 9.15 6.23
N ILE A 47 -3.72 7.94 5.66
CA ILE A 47 -2.98 7.60 4.43
C ILE A 47 -3.34 8.56 3.29
N MET A 48 -4.63 8.83 3.11
CA MET A 48 -5.12 9.70 2.07
C MET A 48 -4.64 11.15 2.24
N ASP A 49 -4.61 11.66 3.47
CA ASP A 49 -4.11 13.00 3.75
C ASP A 49 -2.59 13.12 3.58
N LEU A 50 -1.83 12.10 3.98
CA LEU A 50 -0.39 12.03 3.70
C LEU A 50 -0.11 12.06 2.19
N LEU A 51 -0.85 11.27 1.41
CA LEU A 51 -0.73 11.26 -0.05
C LEU A 51 -1.04 12.62 -0.67
N LYS A 52 -2.05 13.33 -0.18
CA LYS A 52 -2.38 14.68 -0.62
C LYS A 52 -1.23 15.66 -0.33
N LYS A 53 -0.75 15.71 0.92
CA LYS A 53 0.38 16.59 1.32
C LYS A 53 1.60 16.34 0.43
N ARG A 54 1.96 15.07 0.24
CA ARG A 54 3.08 14.65 -0.60
C ARG A 54 2.91 15.04 -2.07
N ARG A 55 1.72 14.88 -2.66
CA ARG A 55 1.43 15.32 -4.05
C ARG A 55 1.52 16.83 -4.21
N ILE A 56 1.05 17.59 -3.22
CA ILE A 56 1.18 19.05 -3.22
C ILE A 56 2.66 19.43 -3.16
N LEU A 57 3.43 18.80 -2.29
CA LEU A 57 4.87 19.06 -2.15
C LEU A 57 5.64 18.78 -3.44
N ALA A 58 5.38 17.63 -4.08
CA ALA A 58 5.98 17.27 -5.36
C ALA A 58 5.58 18.24 -6.49
N THR A 59 4.37 18.80 -6.44
CA THR A 59 3.95 19.85 -7.37
C THR A 59 4.69 21.17 -7.08
N LEU A 60 4.84 21.52 -5.79
CA LEU A 60 5.50 22.73 -5.35
C LEU A 60 7.00 22.71 -5.66
N SER A 61 7.67 21.57 -5.47
CA SER A 61 9.08 21.37 -5.83
C SER A 61 9.34 21.47 -7.34
N LYS A 62 8.33 21.23 -8.18
CA LYS A 62 8.42 21.40 -9.63
C LYS A 62 8.15 22.84 -10.07
N LYS A 63 7.24 23.54 -9.39
CA LYS A 63 6.82 24.90 -9.76
C LYS A 63 7.66 26.01 -9.13
N SER A 64 8.30 25.75 -7.99
CA SER A 64 9.12 26.73 -7.28
C SER A 64 10.61 26.41 -7.48
N SER A 65 11.32 27.28 -8.20
CA SER A 65 12.77 27.14 -8.41
C SER A 65 13.55 27.20 -7.08
N ILE A 66 13.10 28.03 -6.13
CA ILE A 66 13.70 28.16 -4.80
C ILE A 66 13.62 26.82 -4.04
N VAL A 67 12.43 26.23 -3.98
CA VAL A 67 12.22 24.97 -3.27
C VAL A 67 12.88 23.80 -4.01
N SER A 68 12.83 23.80 -5.34
CA SER A 68 13.51 22.80 -6.17
C SER A 68 15.02 22.79 -5.93
N ASN A 69 15.64 23.98 -5.96
CA ASN A 69 17.07 24.14 -5.71
C ASN A 69 17.44 23.73 -4.28
N PHE A 70 16.63 24.10 -3.29
CA PHE A 70 16.84 23.68 -1.91
C PHE A 70 16.83 22.16 -1.78
N ILE A 71 15.81 21.49 -2.34
CA ILE A 71 15.66 20.03 -2.29
C ILE A 71 16.85 19.38 -2.99
N ARG A 72 17.17 19.80 -4.21
CA ARG A 72 18.29 19.23 -5.00
C ARG A 72 19.63 19.38 -4.29
N THR A 73 19.90 20.55 -3.72
CA THR A 73 21.15 20.80 -2.98
C THR A 73 21.27 19.87 -1.79
N ASN A 74 20.20 19.74 -1.00
CA ASN A 74 20.22 18.89 0.18
C ASN A 74 20.23 17.40 -0.16
N GLN A 75 19.56 16.97 -1.23
CA GLN A 75 19.63 15.59 -1.75
C GLN A 75 21.08 15.18 -2.09
N LEU A 76 21.85 16.08 -2.71
CA LEU A 76 23.26 15.83 -3.02
C LEU A 76 24.11 15.69 -1.76
N LEU A 77 23.84 16.49 -0.72
CA LEU A 77 24.55 16.42 0.56
C LEU A 77 24.32 15.09 1.28
N ILE A 78 23.10 14.56 1.23
CA ILE A 78 22.75 13.29 1.90
C ILE A 78 22.85 12.06 0.98
N LYS A 79 23.32 12.24 -0.27
CA LYS A 79 23.48 11.18 -1.29
C LYS A 79 22.18 10.41 -1.61
N VAL A 80 21.03 11.08 -1.55
CA VAL A 80 19.74 10.49 -1.95
C VAL A 80 19.44 10.85 -3.41
N ASN A 81 19.32 9.81 -4.26
CA ASN A 81 19.06 9.97 -5.70
C ASN A 81 17.56 9.88 -6.08
N LYS A 82 16.67 9.67 -5.10
CA LYS A 82 15.23 9.58 -5.38
C LYS A 82 14.59 10.96 -5.57
N THR A 83 13.57 11.04 -6.40
CA THR A 83 12.90 12.30 -6.79
C THR A 83 11.43 12.31 -6.40
N LEU A 84 10.92 13.49 -6.02
CA LEU A 84 9.49 13.75 -5.84
C LEU A 84 8.74 13.79 -7.19
N ASN A 85 8.35 12.62 -7.70
CA ASN A 85 7.50 12.51 -8.89
C ASN A 85 6.03 12.36 -8.51
N ASN A 86 5.09 12.97 -9.23
CA ASN A 86 3.65 12.80 -8.94
C ASN A 86 3.13 11.42 -9.36
N ASP A 87 3.74 10.84 -10.39
CA ASP A 87 3.34 9.57 -10.97
C ASP A 87 4.54 8.62 -11.01
N CYS A 88 4.23 7.35 -10.81
CA CYS A 88 5.15 6.25 -11.07
C CYS A 88 4.76 5.59 -12.41
N LYS A 89 5.74 5.09 -13.17
CA LYS A 89 5.50 4.49 -14.50
C LYS A 89 4.64 3.22 -14.45
N SER A 90 4.68 2.47 -13.36
CA SER A 90 3.88 1.27 -13.14
C SER A 90 2.54 1.60 -12.50
N ARG A 91 1.43 1.35 -13.19
CA ARG A 91 0.07 1.68 -12.70
C ARG A 91 -0.29 0.99 -11.37
N TRP A 92 0.25 -0.20 -11.14
CA TRP A 92 -0.15 -1.08 -10.03
C TRP A 92 0.54 -0.79 -8.69
N ASN A 93 1.77 -0.24 -8.72
CA ASN A 93 2.58 -0.05 -7.50
C ASN A 93 2.90 1.44 -7.25
N SER A 94 2.09 2.34 -7.81
CA SER A 94 2.39 3.77 -7.81
C SER A 94 2.38 4.36 -6.41
N THR A 95 1.39 4.05 -5.59
CA THR A 95 1.32 4.51 -4.20
C THR A 95 2.54 4.05 -3.39
N TYR A 96 2.89 2.76 -3.44
CA TYR A 96 4.07 2.22 -2.76
C TYR A 96 5.36 2.95 -3.18
N ILE A 97 5.65 3.03 -4.48
CA ILE A 97 6.86 3.69 -4.99
C ILE A 97 6.91 5.18 -4.62
N LEU A 98 5.76 5.84 -4.62
CA LEU A 98 5.66 7.26 -4.26
C LEU A 98 5.95 7.51 -2.78
N LEU A 99 5.51 6.59 -1.91
CA LEU A 99 5.70 6.69 -0.45
C LEU A 99 7.11 6.25 -0.06
N ASP A 100 7.62 5.15 -0.61
CA ASP A 100 8.99 4.66 -0.43
C ASP A 100 10.02 5.73 -0.82
N ALA A 101 9.85 6.36 -1.99
CA ALA A 101 10.71 7.47 -2.39
C ALA A 101 10.61 8.70 -1.47
N PHE A 102 9.48 8.85 -0.78
CA PHE A 102 9.25 9.97 0.10
C PHE A 102 9.86 9.75 1.49
N ILE A 103 9.87 8.51 1.99
CA ILE A 103 10.58 8.12 3.21
C ILE A 103 12.07 8.44 3.09
N ASP A 104 12.69 8.07 1.97
CA ASP A 104 14.11 8.37 1.73
C ASP A 104 14.41 9.87 1.72
N LEU A 105 13.41 10.69 1.40
CA LEU A 105 13.52 12.14 1.39
C LEU A 105 13.15 12.79 2.72
N LYS A 106 12.73 12.04 3.74
CA LYS A 106 12.38 12.55 5.08
C LYS A 106 13.41 13.54 5.63
N PRO A 107 14.74 13.26 5.61
CA PRO A 107 15.73 14.21 6.14
C PRO A 107 15.73 15.55 5.39
N VAL A 108 15.53 15.52 4.07
CA VAL A 108 15.46 16.73 3.24
C VAL A 108 14.20 17.52 3.54
N MET A 109 13.06 16.83 3.68
CA MET A 109 11.78 17.48 3.96
C MET A 109 11.74 18.10 5.36
N MET A 110 12.25 17.38 6.36
CA MET A 110 12.42 17.93 7.72
C MET A 110 13.28 19.19 7.71
N LYS A 111 14.39 19.17 6.97
CA LYS A 111 15.26 20.35 6.83
C LYS A 111 14.55 21.51 6.10
N LEU A 112 13.83 21.22 5.03
CA LEU A 112 13.02 22.21 4.31
C LEU A 112 12.03 22.90 5.24
N PHE A 113 11.30 22.14 6.06
CA PHE A 113 10.30 22.70 6.95
C PHE A 113 10.92 23.48 8.12
N ASN A 114 12.06 23.06 8.63
CA ASN A 114 12.80 23.80 9.67
C ASN A 114 13.38 25.11 9.12
N GLU A 115 13.89 25.10 7.89
CA GLU A 115 14.58 26.23 7.27
C GLU A 115 13.67 27.05 6.35
N LYS A 116 12.38 26.74 6.21
CA LYS A 116 11.47 27.41 5.25
C LYS A 116 11.47 28.93 5.34
N ARG A 117 11.65 29.48 6.54
CA ARG A 117 11.70 30.94 6.80
C ARG A 117 12.98 31.62 6.31
N THR A 118 14.06 30.86 6.10
CA THR A 118 15.32 31.38 5.54
C THR A 118 15.28 31.43 4.02
N LEU A 119 14.32 30.73 3.40
CA LEU A 119 14.07 30.81 1.97
C LEU A 119 13.40 32.14 1.63
N SER A 120 13.78 32.75 0.50
CA SER A 120 13.19 33.98 -0.02
C SER A 120 11.79 33.74 -0.62
N LEU A 121 10.88 33.19 0.16
CA LEU A 121 9.50 32.89 -0.19
C LEU A 121 8.56 33.99 0.33
N SER A 122 7.45 34.22 -0.37
CA SER A 122 6.41 35.12 0.12
C SER A 122 5.63 34.49 1.29
N GLN A 123 4.96 35.31 2.10
CA GLN A 123 4.17 34.82 3.25
C GLN A 123 3.13 33.77 2.83
N VAL A 124 2.41 34.00 1.72
CA VAL A 124 1.43 33.05 1.17
C VAL A 124 2.07 31.71 0.80
N GLN A 125 3.33 31.70 0.35
CA GLN A 125 4.06 30.47 0.03
C GLN A 125 4.52 29.76 1.31
N LEU A 126 4.94 30.51 2.33
CA LEU A 126 5.30 29.97 3.65
C LEU A 126 4.09 29.31 4.33
N ASP A 127 2.93 29.96 4.27
CA ASP A 127 1.68 29.43 4.84
C ASP A 127 1.28 28.12 4.15
N LYS A 128 1.40 28.06 2.82
CA LYS A 128 1.18 26.82 2.05
C LYS A 128 2.16 25.72 2.43
N LEU A 129 3.44 26.03 2.63
CA LEU A 129 4.43 25.07 3.09
C LEU A 129 4.13 24.58 4.51
N ALA A 130 3.68 25.45 5.41
CA ALA A 130 3.31 25.09 6.76
C ALA A 130 2.06 24.19 6.80
N MET A 131 1.06 24.42 5.93
CA MET A 131 -0.12 23.56 5.86
C MET A 131 0.18 22.12 5.41
N ILE A 132 1.22 21.93 4.59
CA ILE A 132 1.62 20.60 4.10
C ILE A 132 2.76 19.98 4.90
N GLU A 133 3.17 20.64 5.99
CA GLU A 133 4.19 20.15 6.89
C GLU A 133 3.73 18.86 7.56
N LEU A 134 4.66 17.92 7.65
CA LEU A 134 4.43 16.63 8.26
C LEU A 134 4.97 16.69 9.68
N ASN A 135 4.13 16.34 10.65
CA ASN A 135 4.54 16.25 12.03
C ASN A 135 5.23 14.89 12.31
N ASN A 136 5.72 14.69 13.53
CA ASN A 136 6.39 13.43 13.86
C ASN A 136 5.46 12.20 13.73
N GLN A 137 4.18 12.35 14.11
CA GLN A 137 3.20 11.26 13.98
C GLN A 137 2.99 10.86 12.52
N ASP A 138 2.91 11.83 11.62
CA ASP A 138 2.83 11.59 10.18
C ASP A 138 4.01 10.72 9.70
N TRP A 139 5.23 11.04 10.16
CA TRP A 139 6.44 10.30 9.79
C TRP A 139 6.58 8.94 10.45
N ASP A 140 6.03 8.76 11.64
CA ASP A 140 6.06 7.49 12.38
C ASP A 140 5.03 6.50 11.81
N PHE A 141 3.97 7.02 11.18
CA PHE A 141 2.96 6.23 10.49
C PHE A 141 3.47 5.60 9.17
N TYR A 142 4.41 6.27 8.49
CA TYR A 142 4.92 5.88 7.16
C TYR A 142 5.51 4.44 7.08
N PRO A 143 6.43 4.01 7.98
CA PRO A 143 7.09 2.71 7.85
C PRO A 143 6.20 1.52 8.17
N HIS A 144 5.13 1.72 8.95
CA HIS A 144 4.29 0.63 9.46
C HIS A 144 3.43 -0.03 8.38
N TYR A 145 3.07 0.71 7.31
CA TYR A 145 2.17 0.24 6.25
C TYR A 145 2.86 0.01 4.90
N ILE A 146 4.17 0.23 4.80
CA ILE A 146 4.93 0.06 3.54
C ILE A 146 5.74 -1.24 3.56
N MET A 147 5.90 -1.89 4.72
CA MET A 147 6.66 -3.15 4.85
C MET A 147 5.81 -4.44 4.79
N TYR A 148 4.54 -4.34 4.39
CA TYR A 148 3.65 -5.49 4.20
C TYR A 148 3.24 -5.61 2.73
#